data_AF-A0A8S4AWP6-F1
#
_entry.id   AF-A0A8S4AWP6-F1
#
_cell.length_a   1.000
_cell.length_b   1.000
_cell.length_c   1.000
_cell.angle_alpha   90.00
_cell.angle_beta   90.00
_cell.angle_gamma   90.00
#
_symmetry.space_group_name_H-M   'P 1'
#
loop_
_entity.id
_entity.type
_entity.pdbx_description
1 polymer ?
#
loop_
_entity_poly.entity_id
_entity_poly.type
_entity_poly.pdbx_seq_one_letter_code
_entity_poly.pdbx_strand_id
1 'polypeptide(L)'
;MTEILVSDVNLNSVCERLEQHCCVEQNQQNICSQPQTPVLKRHTNTGAKLWGRVRSKLLRQKLDPQTVQSKNWHMDVIEMNGIKVEFSMKFTSRDLSLKRTPSKKQSGVFGVKINVVTKRERSKVPYIVRQCIEEVEKRGIDEVGIYRISGVATDIQALKLAFDTNTKDILMMLSDMDINAIAGTLKLYFRELPEPLLTDRLYPAFMEGIGGCSPPPPPPPAHRL
;
A
#
# COMPACT_ATOMS: atom_id res chain seq x y z
N MET A 1 4.12 -12.21 2.33
CA MET A 1 4.33 -11.43 3.57
C MET A 1 3.47 -10.19 3.45
N THR A 2 2.39 -10.12 4.21
CA THR A 2 1.31 -9.13 4.02
C THR A 2 1.28 -8.23 5.25
N GLU A 3 1.45 -6.92 5.06
CA GLU A 3 1.24 -5.95 6.14
C GLU A 3 -0.24 -5.59 6.21
N ILE A 4 -0.84 -5.71 7.40
CA ILE A 4 -2.27 -5.43 7.63
C ILE A 4 -2.39 -3.99 8.15
N LEU A 5 -3.18 -3.17 7.47
CA LEU A 5 -3.43 -1.77 7.83
C LEU A 5 -4.82 -1.60 8.43
N VAL A 6 -4.98 -0.60 9.31
CA VAL A 6 -6.13 -0.42 10.22
C VAL A 6 -7.44 0.04 9.54
N SER A 7 -7.56 -0.09 8.21
CA SER A 7 -8.87 -0.19 7.56
C SER A 7 -9.54 -1.54 7.85
N ASP A 8 -8.74 -2.58 8.05
CA ASP A 8 -9.19 -3.95 8.29
C ASP A 8 -9.52 -4.17 9.78
N VAL A 9 -10.51 -3.43 10.30
CA VAL A 9 -11.11 -3.69 11.63
C VAL A 9 -11.80 -5.08 11.66
N ASN A 10 -11.99 -5.69 10.48
CA ASN A 10 -12.53 -7.03 10.32
C ASN A 10 -11.47 -7.99 9.75
N LEU A 11 -10.99 -8.91 10.59
CA LEU A 11 -10.08 -10.00 10.19
C LEU A 11 -10.66 -10.89 9.06
N ASN A 12 -11.98 -10.89 8.83
CA ASN A 12 -12.59 -11.60 7.70
C ASN A 12 -12.01 -11.12 6.36
N SER A 13 -11.78 -9.81 6.19
CA SER A 13 -11.23 -9.23 4.95
C SER A 13 -9.77 -9.63 4.66
N VAL A 14 -9.04 -10.04 5.70
CA VAL A 14 -7.68 -10.59 5.60
C VAL A 14 -7.77 -12.08 5.26
N CYS A 15 -8.72 -12.82 5.84
CA CYS A 15 -9.00 -14.21 5.47
C CYS A 15 -9.47 -14.32 4.01
N GLU A 16 -10.38 -13.46 3.54
CA GLU A 16 -10.89 -13.44 2.17
C GLU A 16 -9.78 -13.17 1.12
N ARG A 17 -8.87 -12.23 1.40
CA ARG A 17 -7.70 -11.98 0.52
C ARG A 17 -6.73 -13.16 0.48
N LEU A 18 -6.58 -13.91 1.57
CA LEU A 18 -5.76 -15.13 1.57
C LEU A 18 -6.49 -16.31 0.90
N GLU A 19 -7.82 -16.37 0.98
CA GLU A 19 -8.64 -17.37 0.27
C GLU A 19 -8.51 -17.22 -1.26
N GLN A 20 -8.54 -15.98 -1.79
CA GLN A 20 -8.31 -15.74 -3.24
C GLN A 20 -6.94 -16.24 -3.73
N HIS A 21 -5.87 -16.06 -2.95
CA HIS A 21 -4.55 -16.59 -3.30
C HIS A 21 -4.46 -18.13 -3.23
N CYS A 22 -5.29 -18.78 -2.40
CA CYS A 22 -5.30 -20.23 -2.26
C CYS A 22 -6.15 -20.95 -3.33
N CYS A 23 -7.07 -20.24 -4.00
CA CYS A 23 -7.92 -20.79 -5.06
C CYS A 23 -7.20 -21.04 -6.40
N VAL A 24 -5.99 -20.50 -6.61
CA VAL A 24 -5.28 -20.57 -7.90
C VAL A 24 -4.83 -21.99 -8.26
N GLU A 25 -4.58 -22.87 -7.28
CA GLU A 25 -4.05 -24.23 -7.53
C GLU A 25 -5.11 -25.31 -7.81
N GLN A 26 -6.42 -25.02 -7.77
CA GLN A 26 -7.45 -26.06 -7.87
C GLN A 26 -8.04 -26.30 -9.28
N ASN A 27 -7.58 -25.61 -10.33
CA ASN A 27 -8.30 -25.59 -11.60
C ASN A 27 -7.54 -26.12 -12.84
N GLN A 28 -6.64 -27.10 -12.67
CA GLN A 28 -5.85 -27.68 -13.77
C GLN A 28 -5.96 -29.21 -13.90
N GLN A 29 -7.17 -29.75 -14.02
CA GLN A 29 -7.40 -31.10 -14.57
C GLN A 29 -8.85 -31.25 -15.07
N ASN A 30 -9.08 -31.06 -16.37
CA ASN A 30 -10.37 -31.40 -16.99
C ASN A 30 -10.27 -31.61 -18.52
N ILE A 31 -9.80 -32.77 -18.99
CA ILE A 31 -9.95 -33.24 -20.39
C ILE A 31 -10.15 -34.78 -20.43
N CYS A 32 -11.15 -35.23 -21.22
CA CYS A 32 -11.42 -36.59 -21.76
C CYS A 32 -12.02 -37.75 -20.91
N SER A 33 -13.29 -38.05 -21.22
CA SER A 33 -13.87 -39.38 -21.58
C SER A 33 -14.09 -40.51 -20.52
N GLN A 34 -15.26 -41.18 -20.64
CA GLN A 34 -15.83 -42.24 -19.79
C GLN A 34 -15.36 -43.68 -20.16
N PRO A 35 -15.77 -44.81 -19.48
CA PRO A 35 -16.69 -44.99 -18.33
C PRO A 35 -16.24 -45.92 -17.16
N GLN A 36 -16.83 -45.72 -15.96
CA GLN A 36 -17.26 -46.74 -14.92
C GLN A 36 -16.28 -47.89 -14.49
N THR A 37 -15.98 -48.23 -13.21
CA THR A 37 -16.37 -47.88 -11.80
C THR A 37 -15.17 -48.22 -10.86
N PRO A 38 -15.21 -48.33 -9.49
CA PRO A 38 -16.18 -47.90 -8.47
C PRO A 38 -15.59 -46.98 -7.35
N VAL A 39 -16.49 -46.31 -6.62
CA VAL A 39 -16.31 -45.57 -5.33
C VAL A 39 -14.86 -45.25 -4.89
N LEU A 40 -14.29 -44.17 -5.43
CA LEU A 40 -13.04 -43.60 -4.92
C LEU A 40 -13.26 -43.00 -3.52
N LYS A 41 -12.52 -43.46 -2.52
CA LYS A 41 -12.59 -42.95 -1.14
C LYS A 41 -12.30 -41.45 -1.13
N ARG A 42 -13.19 -40.67 -0.49
CA ARG A 42 -13.09 -39.20 -0.38
C ARG A 42 -11.65 -38.78 -0.05
N HIS A 43 -11.04 -38.00 -0.94
CA HIS A 43 -9.74 -37.38 -0.68
C HIS A 43 -9.79 -36.65 0.65
N THR A 44 -8.81 -36.87 1.53
CA THR A 44 -8.84 -36.18 2.82
C THR A 44 -8.59 -34.70 2.58
N ASN A 45 -9.59 -33.86 2.87
CA ASN A 45 -9.51 -32.40 2.78
C ASN A 45 -8.60 -31.81 3.88
N THR A 46 -7.40 -32.36 4.03
CA THR A 46 -6.39 -32.01 5.04
C THR A 46 -5.96 -30.55 4.87
N GLY A 47 -5.81 -30.07 3.62
CA GLY A 47 -5.58 -28.64 3.33
C GLY A 47 -6.70 -27.74 3.85
N ALA A 48 -7.96 -27.97 3.48
CA ALA A 48 -9.08 -27.15 3.96
C ALA A 48 -9.29 -27.22 5.49
N LYS A 49 -9.05 -28.39 6.10
CA LYS A 49 -9.07 -28.55 7.56
C LYS A 49 -7.93 -27.79 8.25
N LEU A 50 -6.73 -27.79 7.65
CA LEU A 50 -5.57 -27.05 8.15
C LEU A 50 -5.79 -25.54 8.01
N TRP A 51 -6.37 -25.10 6.89
CA TRP A 51 -6.78 -23.72 6.67
C TRP A 51 -7.86 -23.27 7.67
N GLY A 52 -8.85 -24.11 7.95
CA GLY A 52 -9.83 -23.90 9.01
C GLY A 52 -9.19 -23.71 10.39
N ARG A 53 -8.10 -24.45 10.71
CA ARG A 53 -7.31 -24.22 11.93
C ARG A 53 -6.55 -22.90 11.91
N VAL A 54 -5.92 -22.53 10.78
CA VAL A 54 -5.24 -21.22 10.61
C VAL A 54 -6.22 -20.08 10.84
N ARG A 55 -7.35 -20.06 10.12
CA ARG A 55 -8.44 -19.07 10.27
C ARG A 55 -8.96 -19.03 11.71
N SER A 56 -9.19 -20.18 12.34
CA SER A 56 -9.66 -20.26 13.73
C SER A 56 -8.61 -19.85 14.78
N LYS A 57 -7.31 -19.87 14.45
CA LYS A 57 -6.25 -19.35 15.33
C LYS A 57 -6.15 -17.82 15.18
N LEU A 58 -6.19 -17.32 13.95
CA LEU A 58 -6.22 -15.89 13.63
C LEU A 58 -7.42 -15.18 14.28
N LEU A 59 -8.64 -15.69 14.07
CA LEU A 59 -9.88 -15.11 14.63
C LEU A 59 -9.96 -15.15 16.16
N ARG A 60 -9.15 -15.98 16.83
CA ARG A 60 -9.12 -16.09 18.30
C ARG A 60 -7.97 -15.33 18.96
N GLN A 61 -7.04 -14.74 18.19
CA GLN A 61 -6.07 -13.83 18.77
C GLN A 61 -6.78 -12.53 19.18
N LYS A 62 -6.99 -12.35 20.48
CA LYS A 62 -7.31 -11.04 21.04
C LYS A 62 -6.07 -10.16 20.88
N LEU A 63 -6.20 -9.12 20.05
CA LEU A 63 -5.21 -8.06 19.90
C LEU A 63 -5.26 -7.16 21.16
N ASP A 64 -4.69 -7.64 22.26
CA ASP A 64 -4.57 -6.88 23.51
C ASP A 64 -3.52 -5.77 23.37
N PRO A 65 -3.87 -4.48 23.49
CA PRO A 65 -2.98 -3.34 23.30
C PRO A 65 -1.63 -3.42 24.05
N GLN A 66 -1.55 -4.15 25.17
CA GLN A 66 -0.32 -4.35 25.94
C GLN A 66 0.66 -5.33 25.26
N THR A 67 0.18 -6.48 24.79
CA THR A 67 1.02 -7.49 24.09
C THR A 67 1.36 -7.08 22.66
N VAL A 68 0.49 -6.25 22.08
CA VAL A 68 0.52 -5.73 20.71
C VAL A 68 1.62 -4.68 20.46
N GLN A 69 2.31 -4.20 21.49
CA GLN A 69 3.45 -3.27 21.38
C GLN A 69 4.69 -3.88 20.66
N SER A 70 4.74 -5.20 20.47
CA SER A 70 5.86 -5.85 19.79
C SER A 70 5.97 -5.42 18.32
N LYS A 71 7.05 -4.70 17.99
CA LYS A 71 7.40 -4.33 16.60
C LYS A 71 7.83 -5.53 15.74
N ASN A 72 7.95 -6.72 16.32
CA ASN A 72 8.48 -7.91 15.68
C ASN A 72 7.35 -8.74 15.04
N TRP A 73 7.72 -9.59 14.08
CA TRP A 73 6.80 -10.58 13.52
C TRP A 73 6.53 -11.68 14.55
N HIS A 74 5.26 -11.92 14.86
CA HIS A 74 4.84 -13.14 15.55
C HIS A 74 4.78 -14.27 14.53
N MET A 75 5.55 -15.33 14.77
CA MET A 75 5.68 -16.47 13.87
C MET A 75 5.00 -17.67 14.50
N ASP A 76 4.00 -18.22 13.82
CA ASP A 76 3.18 -19.32 14.29
C ASP A 76 3.27 -20.49 13.32
N VAL A 77 3.43 -21.70 13.86
CA VAL A 77 3.32 -22.94 13.10
C VAL A 77 2.04 -23.67 13.51
N ILE A 78 1.29 -24.19 12.55
CA ILE A 78 0.20 -25.15 12.77
C ILE A 78 0.55 -26.43 12.02
N GLU A 79 0.58 -27.53 12.76
CA GLU A 79 0.82 -28.87 12.22
C GLU A 79 -0.45 -29.70 12.22
N MET A 80 -0.67 -30.48 11.16
CA MET A 80 -1.71 -31.50 11.10
C MET A 80 -1.33 -32.58 10.10
N ASN A 81 -1.38 -33.85 10.53
CA ASN A 81 -1.10 -35.01 9.69
C ASN A 81 0.26 -34.95 8.94
N GLY A 82 1.30 -34.43 9.60
CA GLY A 82 2.64 -34.25 9.03
C GLY A 82 2.80 -33.01 8.13
N ILE A 83 1.74 -32.27 7.83
CA ILE A 83 1.81 -31.00 7.10
C ILE A 83 1.96 -29.86 8.11
N LYS A 84 3.01 -29.05 7.94
CA LYS A 84 3.28 -27.84 8.73
C LYS A 84 3.00 -26.60 7.89
N VAL A 85 2.14 -25.71 8.40
CA VAL A 85 1.94 -24.37 7.84
C VAL A 85 2.51 -23.35 8.81
N GLU A 86 3.53 -22.64 8.35
CA GLU A 86 4.16 -21.52 9.03
C GLU A 86 3.57 -20.22 8.51
N PHE A 87 3.19 -19.32 9.41
CA PHE A 87 2.69 -18.00 9.07
C PHE A 87 3.23 -16.95 10.03
N SER A 88 3.51 -15.77 9.49
CA SER A 88 3.96 -14.62 10.25
C SER A 88 2.92 -13.51 10.19
N MET A 89 2.64 -12.89 11.34
CA MET A 89 1.80 -11.70 11.43
C MET A 89 2.47 -10.64 12.29
N LYS A 90 2.10 -9.39 12.07
CA LYS A 90 2.55 -8.26 12.88
C LYS A 90 1.42 -7.26 13.00
N PHE A 91 1.12 -6.82 14.21
CA PHE A 91 0.24 -5.68 14.40
C PHE A 91 0.99 -4.38 14.16
N THR A 92 0.32 -3.43 13.51
CA THR A 92 0.79 -2.05 13.36
C THR A 92 -0.36 -1.15 13.80
N SER A 93 -0.15 -0.32 14.85
CA SER A 93 -1.20 0.59 15.33
C SER A 93 -1.59 1.60 14.25
N ARG A 94 -2.71 2.30 14.41
CA ARG A 94 -3.09 3.38 13.49
C ARG A 94 -1.99 4.45 13.44
N ASP A 95 -1.44 4.85 14.58
CA ASP A 95 -0.40 5.87 14.70
C ASP A 95 0.95 5.43 14.10
N LEU A 96 1.21 4.12 14.06
CA LEU A 96 2.36 3.54 13.37
C LEU A 96 2.09 3.38 11.87
N SER A 97 0.84 3.08 11.47
CA SER A 97 0.40 2.97 10.07
C SER A 97 0.36 4.32 9.35
N LEU A 98 0.13 5.41 10.09
CA LEU A 98 0.17 6.78 9.60
C LEU A 98 1.58 7.35 9.50
N LYS A 99 2.60 6.71 10.10
CA LYS A 99 3.99 7.16 10.01
C LYS A 99 4.61 6.71 8.69
N ARG A 100 5.11 7.68 7.93
CA ARG A 100 5.93 7.46 6.73
C ARG A 100 7.15 6.60 7.10
N THR A 101 7.22 5.40 6.54
CA THR A 101 8.30 4.44 6.76
C THR A 101 9.30 4.50 5.61
N PRO A 102 10.61 4.69 5.87
CA PRO A 102 11.63 4.58 4.83
C PRO A 102 11.68 3.18 4.21
N SER A 103 11.93 3.12 2.90
CA SER A 103 12.15 1.86 2.20
C SER A 103 13.40 1.15 2.74
N LYS A 104 13.29 -0.16 2.95
CA LYS A 104 14.43 -1.04 3.26
C LYS A 104 15.38 -1.16 2.06
N LYS A 105 14.88 -0.98 0.83
CA LYS A 105 15.65 -1.03 -0.42
C LYS A 105 16.02 0.39 -0.83
N GLN A 106 17.24 0.80 -0.52
CA GLN A 106 17.75 2.13 -0.90
C GLN A 106 18.13 2.25 -2.38
N SER A 107 18.10 1.15 -3.15
CA SER A 107 18.38 1.12 -4.59
C SER A 107 17.27 1.75 -5.44
N GLY A 108 16.03 1.74 -4.95
CA GLY A 108 14.87 2.28 -5.65
C GLY A 108 14.72 3.80 -5.52
N VAL A 109 13.52 4.29 -5.83
CA VAL A 109 13.10 5.70 -5.68
C VAL A 109 11.94 5.86 -4.70
N PHE A 110 11.07 4.84 -4.54
CA PHE A 110 9.94 4.89 -3.60
C PHE A 110 10.39 4.61 -2.16
N GLY A 111 9.88 5.38 -1.20
CA GLY A 111 10.31 5.30 0.20
C GLY A 111 11.74 5.76 0.48
N VAL A 112 12.46 6.29 -0.52
CA VAL A 112 13.82 6.81 -0.39
C VAL A 112 13.78 8.33 -0.19
N LYS A 113 14.70 8.89 0.60
CA LYS A 113 14.80 10.34 0.80
C LYS A 113 15.08 11.05 -0.53
N ILE A 114 14.34 12.12 -0.83
CA ILE A 114 14.50 12.87 -2.08
C ILE A 114 15.95 13.35 -2.30
N ASN A 115 16.64 13.76 -1.23
CA ASN A 115 18.06 14.17 -1.24
C ASN A 115 19.05 13.03 -1.59
N VAL A 116 18.64 11.76 -1.51
CA VAL A 116 19.46 10.60 -1.92
C VAL A 116 19.24 10.31 -3.41
N VAL A 117 17.98 10.32 -3.86
CA VAL A 117 17.61 10.12 -5.27
C VAL A 117 18.21 11.20 -6.17
N THR A 118 17.99 12.47 -5.84
CA THR A 118 18.56 13.65 -6.54
C THR A 118 20.08 13.60 -6.66
N LYS A 119 20.80 13.23 -5.59
CA LYS A 119 22.26 13.04 -5.61
C LYS A 119 22.70 11.89 -6.53
N ARG A 120 21.99 10.76 -6.52
CA ARG A 120 22.27 9.62 -7.41
C ARG A 120 22.09 10.00 -8.87
N GLU A 121 20.98 10.66 -9.19
CA GLU A 121 20.63 11.10 -10.54
C GLU A 121 21.41 12.33 -11.02
N ARG A 122 22.16 12.99 -10.14
CA ARG A 122 22.85 14.27 -10.38
C ARG A 122 21.91 15.39 -10.86
N SER A 123 20.67 15.38 -10.37
CA SER A 123 19.61 16.32 -10.73
C SER A 123 19.03 17.00 -9.48
N LYS A 124 18.55 18.25 -9.61
CA LYS A 124 17.80 18.93 -8.53
C LYS A 124 16.40 18.34 -8.31
N VAL A 125 15.81 17.72 -9.34
CA VAL A 125 14.46 17.16 -9.32
C VAL A 125 14.51 15.68 -9.77
N PRO A 126 13.92 14.73 -9.00
CA PRO A 126 13.89 13.32 -9.36
C PRO A 126 13.33 13.05 -10.75
N TYR A 127 13.84 12.02 -11.44
CA TYR A 127 13.43 11.63 -12.78
C TYR A 127 11.94 11.31 -12.86
N ILE A 128 11.43 10.53 -11.90
CA ILE A 128 10.00 10.23 -11.76
C ILE A 128 9.13 11.49 -11.72
N VAL A 129 9.54 12.52 -10.98
CA VAL A 129 8.78 13.78 -10.88
C VAL A 129 8.78 14.50 -12.22
N ARG A 130 9.94 14.60 -12.88
CA ARG A 130 10.05 15.27 -14.19
C ARG A 130 9.19 14.59 -15.25
N GLN A 131 9.33 13.26 -15.41
CA GLN A 131 8.64 12.53 -16.48
C GLN A 131 7.12 12.42 -16.27
N CYS A 132 6.65 12.23 -15.03
CA CYS A 132 5.22 12.24 -14.76
C CYS A 132 4.58 13.64 -14.93
N ILE A 133 5.32 14.72 -14.70
CA ILE A 133 4.83 16.08 -14.96
C ILE A 133 4.82 16.36 -16.47
N GLU A 134 5.93 16.08 -17.16
CA GLU A 134 6.09 16.30 -18.61
C GLU A 134 4.98 15.59 -19.42
N GLU A 135 4.63 14.35 -19.10
CA GLU A 135 3.53 13.65 -19.77
C GLU A 135 2.13 14.17 -19.39
N VAL A 136 1.94 14.67 -18.16
CA VAL A 136 0.67 15.33 -17.79
C VAL A 136 0.53 16.70 -18.47
N GLU A 137 1.60 17.47 -18.60
CA GLU A 137 1.59 18.74 -19.35
C GLU A 137 1.37 18.52 -20.85
N LYS A 138 1.89 17.42 -21.40
CA LYS A 138 1.79 17.06 -22.82
C LYS A 138 0.41 16.57 -23.27
N ARG A 139 -0.33 15.84 -22.44
CA ARG A 139 -1.64 15.25 -22.83
C ARG A 139 -2.70 15.18 -21.72
N GLY A 140 -2.39 15.61 -20.50
CA GLY A 140 -3.29 15.53 -19.33
C GLY A 140 -3.92 16.84 -18.90
N ILE A 141 -3.59 17.97 -19.55
CA ILE A 141 -4.14 19.30 -19.20
C ILE A 141 -5.63 19.39 -19.50
N ASP A 142 -6.08 18.81 -20.62
CA ASP A 142 -7.49 18.79 -21.04
C ASP A 142 -8.28 17.62 -20.41
N GLU A 143 -7.62 16.75 -19.62
CA GLU A 143 -8.25 15.59 -18.98
C GLU A 143 -9.14 16.02 -17.79
N VAL A 144 -10.41 15.63 -17.84
CA VAL A 144 -11.42 16.09 -16.87
C VAL A 144 -11.13 15.58 -15.46
N GLY A 145 -10.60 16.46 -14.62
CA GLY A 145 -10.30 16.13 -13.23
C GLY A 145 -8.99 15.38 -13.03
N ILE A 146 -7.99 15.66 -13.89
CA ILE A 146 -6.60 15.28 -13.66
C ILE A 146 -6.17 15.54 -12.20
N TYR A 147 -5.36 14.63 -11.65
CA TYR A 147 -5.01 14.51 -10.22
C TYR A 147 -6.16 14.26 -9.23
N ARG A 148 -7.42 14.63 -9.52
CA ARG A 148 -8.58 14.31 -8.67
C ARG A 148 -9.06 12.88 -8.89
N ILE A 149 -9.22 12.48 -10.15
CA ILE A 149 -9.57 11.10 -10.52
C ILE A 149 -8.40 10.16 -10.19
N SER A 150 -8.71 8.91 -9.88
CA SER A 150 -7.73 7.85 -9.65
C SER A 150 -7.66 6.96 -10.88
N GLY A 151 -6.47 6.82 -11.47
CA GLY A 151 -6.22 5.81 -12.49
C GLY A 151 -6.23 4.39 -11.94
N VAL A 152 -6.11 3.43 -12.83
CA VAL A 152 -6.18 2.00 -12.50
C VAL A 152 -5.04 1.59 -11.55
N ALA A 153 -5.39 0.91 -10.46
CA ALA A 153 -4.43 0.59 -9.39
C ALA A 153 -3.30 -0.34 -9.85
N THR A 154 -3.57 -1.26 -10.78
CA THR A 154 -2.55 -2.16 -11.37
C THR A 154 -1.48 -1.36 -12.11
N ASP A 155 -1.90 -0.37 -12.88
CA ASP A 155 -1.03 0.41 -13.77
C ASP A 155 -0.15 1.34 -12.93
N ILE A 156 -0.71 1.91 -11.87
CA ILE A 156 0.04 2.66 -10.83
C ILE A 156 1.11 1.76 -10.17
N GLN A 157 0.81 0.47 -9.90
CA GLN A 157 1.83 -0.45 -9.37
C GLN A 157 2.88 -0.86 -10.42
N ALA A 158 2.49 -1.00 -11.69
CA ALA A 158 3.41 -1.29 -12.79
C ALA A 158 4.39 -0.13 -13.03
N LEU A 159 3.89 1.11 -13.10
CA LEU A 159 4.72 2.31 -13.17
C LEU A 159 5.62 2.46 -11.95
N LYS A 160 5.09 2.24 -10.74
CA LYS A 160 5.88 2.22 -9.51
C LYS A 160 7.07 1.26 -9.63
N LEU A 161 6.80 0.02 -10.04
CA LEU A 161 7.85 -0.99 -10.21
C LEU A 161 8.89 -0.55 -11.25
N ALA A 162 8.46 -0.08 -12.42
CA ALA A 162 9.35 0.35 -13.51
C ALA A 162 10.30 1.48 -13.08
N PHE A 163 9.78 2.49 -12.36
CA PHE A 163 10.59 3.56 -11.77
C PHE A 163 11.52 3.05 -10.66
N ASP A 164 11.07 2.13 -9.80
CA ASP A 164 11.87 1.60 -8.69
C ASP A 164 13.01 0.66 -9.17
N THR A 165 12.84 -0.01 -10.31
CA THR A 165 13.88 -0.81 -10.98
C THR A 165 14.73 -0.02 -11.98
N ASN A 166 14.40 1.25 -12.24
CA ASN A 166 15.03 2.09 -13.27
C ASN A 166 15.05 1.41 -14.66
N THR A 167 13.89 0.92 -15.09
CA THR A 167 13.71 0.26 -16.39
C THR A 167 13.93 1.25 -17.54
N LYS A 168 14.65 0.84 -18.59
CA LYS A 168 14.94 1.74 -19.73
C LYS A 168 13.68 2.16 -20.50
N ASP A 169 12.65 1.33 -20.45
CA ASP A 169 11.42 1.46 -21.24
C ASP A 169 10.34 2.32 -20.56
N ILE A 170 10.67 3.02 -19.46
CA ILE A 170 9.76 3.92 -18.74
C ILE A 170 9.07 4.92 -19.68
N LEU A 171 9.79 5.49 -20.66
CA LEU A 171 9.22 6.45 -21.61
C LEU A 171 8.08 5.85 -22.44
N MET A 172 8.22 4.59 -22.86
CA MET A 172 7.21 3.86 -23.63
C MET A 172 6.02 3.46 -22.72
N MET A 173 6.29 3.05 -21.48
CA MET A 173 5.21 2.80 -20.52
C MET A 173 4.39 4.08 -20.22
N LEU A 174 5.04 5.25 -20.17
CA LEU A 174 4.35 6.52 -19.95
C LEU A 174 3.57 7.01 -21.18
N SER A 175 3.96 6.67 -22.41
CA SER A 175 3.14 7.00 -23.59
C SER A 175 1.87 6.16 -23.65
N ASP A 176 1.97 4.89 -23.27
CA ASP A 176 0.93 3.89 -23.54
C ASP A 176 -0.13 3.79 -22.43
N MET A 177 0.18 4.24 -21.21
CA MET A 177 -0.71 4.12 -20.05
C MET A 177 -1.72 5.27 -19.90
N ASP A 178 -2.78 5.04 -19.13
CA ASP A 178 -3.75 6.07 -18.77
C ASP A 178 -3.12 7.24 -18.00
N ILE A 179 -3.56 8.47 -18.29
CA ILE A 179 -2.96 9.68 -17.72
C ILE A 179 -3.29 9.85 -16.23
N ASN A 180 -4.45 9.35 -15.79
CA ASN A 180 -4.83 9.32 -14.38
C ASN A 180 -4.00 8.29 -13.59
N ALA A 181 -3.46 7.25 -14.25
CA ALA A 181 -2.50 6.32 -13.67
C ALA A 181 -1.10 6.96 -13.51
N ILE A 182 -0.66 7.79 -14.45
CA ILE A 182 0.59 8.56 -14.33
C ILE A 182 0.47 9.61 -13.20
N ALA A 183 -0.62 10.37 -13.18
CA ALA A 183 -0.94 11.27 -12.07
C ALA A 183 -1.08 10.52 -10.73
N GLY A 184 -1.64 9.29 -10.76
CA GLY A 184 -1.69 8.35 -9.63
C GLY A 184 -0.31 7.97 -9.09
N THR A 185 0.63 7.66 -9.99
CA THR A 185 2.02 7.31 -9.68
C THR A 185 2.77 8.49 -9.05
N LEU A 186 2.60 9.70 -9.60
CA LEU A 186 3.21 10.91 -9.02
C LEU A 186 2.68 11.21 -7.61
N LYS A 187 1.35 11.11 -7.42
CA LYS A 187 0.72 11.20 -6.08
C LYS A 187 1.28 10.14 -5.12
N LEU A 188 1.46 8.90 -5.60
CA LEU A 188 2.00 7.79 -4.82
C LEU A 188 3.45 8.05 -4.37
N TYR A 189 4.29 8.58 -5.25
CA TYR A 189 5.67 8.92 -4.94
C TYR A 189 5.76 9.90 -3.76
N PHE A 190 5.06 11.03 -3.82
CA PHE A 190 5.05 12.01 -2.72
C PHE A 190 4.40 11.48 -1.43
N ARG A 191 3.46 10.54 -1.53
CA ARG A 191 2.86 9.86 -0.37
C ARG A 191 3.83 8.92 0.33
N GLU A 192 4.67 8.20 -0.43
CA GLU A 192 5.61 7.22 0.12
C GLU A 192 6.96 7.80 0.55
N LEU A 193 7.28 9.07 0.25
CA LEU A 193 8.50 9.70 0.77
C LEU A 193 8.61 9.53 2.31
N PRO A 194 9.81 9.26 2.86
CA PRO A 194 10.01 9.07 4.30
C PRO A 194 9.82 10.36 5.13
N GLU A 195 9.77 11.51 4.47
CA GLU A 195 9.50 12.84 5.01
C GLU A 195 8.53 13.53 4.02
N PRO A 196 7.49 14.24 4.46
CA PRO A 196 6.61 14.98 3.56
C PRO A 196 7.36 16.08 2.81
N LEU A 197 6.91 16.41 1.59
CA LEU A 197 7.58 17.42 0.74
C LEU A 197 7.58 18.81 1.39
N LEU A 198 6.45 19.20 1.99
CA LEU A 198 6.40 20.25 3.00
C LEU A 198 6.80 19.62 4.34
N THR A 199 8.05 19.83 4.74
CA THR A 199 8.63 19.16 5.92
C THR A 199 8.00 19.66 7.22
N ASP A 200 8.01 18.81 8.25
CA ASP A 200 7.42 19.13 9.57
C ASP A 200 8.03 20.40 10.21
N ARG A 201 9.27 20.74 9.84
CA ARG A 201 9.96 21.99 10.26
C ARG A 201 9.43 23.24 9.57
N LEU A 202 8.97 23.13 8.32
CA LEU A 202 8.44 24.25 7.53
C LEU A 202 6.93 24.43 7.73
N TYR A 203 6.24 23.36 8.14
CA TYR A 203 4.78 23.36 8.31
C TYR A 203 4.23 24.47 9.24
N PRO A 204 4.84 24.78 10.42
CA PRO A 204 4.32 25.86 11.28
C PRO A 204 4.34 27.23 10.60
N ALA A 205 5.45 27.60 9.94
CA ALA A 205 5.58 28.87 9.24
C ALA A 205 4.65 28.96 8.01
N PHE A 206 4.42 27.83 7.33
CA PHE A 206 3.44 27.74 6.25
C PHE A 206 2.00 27.94 6.75
N MET A 207 1.65 27.34 7.90
CA MET A 207 0.34 27.52 8.53
C MET A 207 0.14 28.93 9.08
N GLU A 208 1.17 29.58 9.61
CA GLU A 208 1.12 30.99 10.03
C GLU A 208 0.84 31.92 8.85
N GLY A 209 1.53 31.72 7.72
CA GLY A 209 1.35 32.53 6.51
C GLY A 209 -0.03 32.40 5.84
N ILE A 210 -0.72 31.26 6.01
CA ILE A 210 -2.09 31.05 5.53
C ILE A 210 -3.12 31.47 6.58
N GLY A 211 -2.84 31.18 7.85
CA GLY A 211 -3.69 31.44 9.01
C GLY A 211 -3.68 32.88 9.48
N GLY A 212 -3.57 33.84 8.55
CA GLY A 212 -3.56 35.29 8.76
C GLY A 212 -4.87 35.85 9.31
N CYS A 213 -5.30 35.33 10.46
CA CYS A 213 -6.40 35.86 11.25
C CYS A 213 -5.87 37.08 12.01
N SER A 214 -6.19 38.27 11.51
CA SER A 214 -6.05 39.50 12.30
C SER A 214 -6.72 39.28 13.67
N PRO A 215 -6.10 39.71 14.78
CA PRO A 215 -6.74 39.57 16.09
C PRO A 215 -8.13 40.21 16.06
N PRO A 216 -9.15 39.59 16.68
CA PRO A 216 -10.51 40.12 16.66
C PRO A 216 -10.52 41.55 17.24
N PRO A 217 -11.32 42.47 16.68
CA PRO A 217 -11.37 43.83 17.17
C PRO A 217 -11.80 43.85 18.65
N PRO A 218 -11.27 44.77 19.46
CA PRO A 218 -11.63 44.85 20.88
C PRO A 218 -13.14 45.08 21.03
N PRO A 219 -13.78 44.52 22.07
CA PRO A 219 -15.20 44.71 22.31
C PRO A 219 -15.52 46.20 22.51
N PRO A 220 -16.67 46.70 22.02
CA PRO A 220 -17.06 48.09 22.21
C PRO A 220 -17.18 48.41 23.71
N PRO A 221 -16.81 49.64 24.13
CA PRO A 221 -16.89 50.03 25.53
C PRO A 221 -18.34 49.93 26.02
N ALA A 222 -18.53 49.23 27.14
CA ALA A 222 -19.85 49.11 27.75
C ALA A 222 -20.38 50.51 28.13
N HIS A 223 -21.50 50.90 27.52
CA HIS A 223 -22.21 52.11 27.90
C HIS A 223 -22.68 51.96 29.35
N ARG A 224 -22.10 52.77 30.24
CA ARG A 224 -22.59 52.93 31.61
C ARG A 224 -23.91 53.70 31.55
N LEU A 225 -24.99 53.00 31.90
CA LEU A 225 -26.25 53.58 32.38
C LEU A 225 -26.15 53.82 33.90
#